data_AF-A0A961HH49-F1
#
_entry.id   AF-A0A961HH49-F1
#
_cell.length_a   1.000
_cell.length_b   1.000
_cell.length_c   1.000
_cell.angle_alpha   90.00
_cell.angle_beta   90.00
_cell.angle_gamma   90.00
#
_symmetry.space_group_name_H-M   'P 1'
#
loop_
_entity.id
_entity.type
_entity.pdbx_description
1 polymer ?
#
loop_
_entity_poly.entity_id
_entity_poly.type
_entity_poly.pdbx_seq_one_letter_code
_entity_poly.pdbx_strand_id
1 'polypeptide(L)'
;MAGSIPATPTTWQGVNDLTASGVSTGRPSPGAMPRKSSVPPPQPPRDDDTDRRSGQTAGGGGGGDDGNGSDRTGFDDPSERDFPDWVPFRRADVRELGGNDYEHFKGTDGTGGGGHHHKSRIPDASKFPVSVDTLEDLQAVQDSVLANYSMARFDDEYESYVFRGLVDYGGNRMVVDVAIDRWGTPRTIYPVNGDNVRRNDKRGRDGGLVDLDLWFLDNWEPRKA
;
A
#
# COMPACT_ATOMS: atom_id res chain seq x y z
N MET A 1 -25.64 -50.73 16.62
CA MET A 1 -27.09 -50.54 16.44
C MET A 1 -27.31 -49.12 15.97
N ALA A 2 -28.00 -48.95 14.84
CA ALA A 2 -28.33 -47.68 14.22
C ALA A 2 -29.49 -47.01 14.97
N GLY A 3 -29.47 -45.67 15.05
CA GLY A 3 -30.55 -44.86 15.57
C GLY A 3 -30.61 -43.54 14.81
N SER A 4 -31.36 -43.55 13.72
CA SER A 4 -31.60 -42.42 12.82
C SER A 4 -32.46 -41.34 13.49
N ILE A 5 -32.15 -40.06 13.23
CA ILE A 5 -33.00 -38.91 13.57
C ILE A 5 -33.68 -38.43 12.27
N PRO A 6 -35.02 -38.30 12.23
CA PRO A 6 -35.74 -37.87 11.04
C PRO A 6 -35.66 -36.36 10.81
N ALA A 7 -35.53 -35.97 9.54
CA ALA A 7 -35.73 -34.61 9.06
C ALA A 7 -37.22 -34.34 8.80
N THR A 8 -37.69 -33.14 9.11
CA THR A 8 -38.92 -32.57 8.54
C THR A 8 -38.71 -31.09 8.19
N PRO A 9 -39.28 -30.61 7.07
CA PRO A 9 -39.10 -29.26 6.54
C PRO A 9 -40.17 -28.29 7.06
N THR A 10 -39.83 -27.01 7.18
CA THR A 10 -40.80 -25.93 7.36
C THR A 10 -40.62 -24.88 6.27
N THR A 11 -41.57 -24.87 5.34
CA THR A 11 -41.87 -23.81 4.39
C THR A 11 -43.01 -22.93 4.91
N TRP A 12 -42.83 -21.61 4.86
CA TRP A 12 -43.85 -20.54 4.77
C TRP A 12 -43.12 -19.35 4.11
N GLN A 13 -43.24 -19.03 2.83
CA GLN A 13 -44.36 -18.44 2.05
C GLN A 13 -44.97 -17.15 2.63
N GLY A 14 -44.89 -16.08 1.80
CA GLY A 14 -45.51 -14.76 1.95
C GLY A 14 -44.44 -13.66 2.05
N VAL A 15 -44.28 -12.67 1.17
CA VAL A 15 -45.19 -12.08 0.17
C VAL A 15 -44.31 -11.36 -0.88
N ASN A 16 -44.47 -11.72 -2.15
CA ASN A 16 -44.06 -10.90 -3.29
C ASN A 16 -45.33 -10.34 -3.89
N ASP A 17 -45.50 -9.02 -3.79
CA ASP A 17 -46.48 -8.27 -4.58
C ASP A 17 -45.88 -6.91 -4.87
N LEU A 18 -45.53 -6.68 -6.13
CA LEU A 18 -45.70 -5.41 -6.82
C LEU A 18 -45.52 -5.67 -8.32
N THR A 19 -46.67 -5.71 -8.96
CA THR A 19 -46.94 -5.92 -10.38
C THR A 19 -46.33 -4.84 -11.28
N ALA A 20 -46.01 -5.29 -12.48
CA ALA A 20 -45.42 -4.59 -13.61
C ALA A 20 -46.27 -3.46 -14.23
N SER A 21 -45.58 -2.59 -14.99
CA SER A 21 -45.93 -2.06 -16.34
C SER A 21 -45.33 -0.64 -16.49
N GLY A 22 -44.61 -0.23 -17.53
CA GLY A 22 -44.19 -0.82 -18.80
C GLY A 22 -43.55 0.27 -19.68
N VAL A 23 -42.85 -0.15 -20.75
CA VAL A 23 -42.69 0.51 -22.08
C VAL A 23 -42.02 1.91 -22.13
N SER A 24 -41.21 2.35 -23.10
CA SER A 24 -40.20 1.81 -24.03
C SER A 24 -39.52 3.05 -24.66
N THR A 25 -38.41 2.83 -25.36
CA THR A 25 -37.84 3.67 -26.45
C THR A 25 -37.30 5.08 -26.16
N GLY A 26 -35.99 5.27 -26.34
CA GLY A 26 -35.42 6.56 -26.75
C GLY A 26 -33.97 6.84 -26.33
N ARG A 27 -33.02 6.68 -27.25
CA ARG A 27 -31.67 7.30 -27.22
C ARG A 27 -31.28 7.63 -28.68
N PRO A 28 -30.46 8.65 -29.00
CA PRO A 28 -30.25 9.99 -28.41
C PRO A 28 -30.38 11.13 -29.46
N SER A 29 -30.25 12.39 -29.03
CA SER A 29 -29.45 13.39 -29.76
C SER A 29 -28.89 14.48 -28.84
N PRO A 30 -27.73 15.07 -29.17
CA PRO A 30 -26.89 15.85 -28.27
C PRO A 30 -27.22 17.36 -28.34
N GLY A 31 -27.33 18.01 -27.19
CA GLY A 31 -27.65 19.43 -27.12
C GLY A 31 -26.93 20.14 -25.97
N ALA A 32 -26.01 21.01 -26.35
CA ALA A 32 -25.55 22.23 -25.66
C ALA A 32 -25.01 22.12 -24.22
N MET A 33 -23.68 22.29 -24.12
CA MET A 33 -23.00 22.75 -22.91
C MET A 33 -23.43 24.18 -22.55
N PRO A 34 -23.74 24.50 -21.29
CA PRO A 34 -23.57 25.84 -20.76
C PRO A 34 -22.12 26.00 -20.26
N ARG A 35 -21.35 26.86 -20.93
CA ARG A 35 -20.07 27.38 -20.41
C ARG A 35 -20.32 28.65 -19.59
N LYS A 36 -19.48 28.78 -18.55
CA LYS A 36 -19.06 29.96 -17.78
C LYS A 36 -19.85 30.30 -16.50
N SER A 37 -19.21 30.09 -15.37
CA SER A 37 -18.82 31.21 -14.49
C SER A 37 -17.51 30.86 -13.77
N SER A 38 -16.72 31.90 -13.54
CA SER A 38 -15.27 31.95 -13.37
C SER A 38 -14.79 31.67 -11.94
N VAL A 39 -13.98 30.63 -11.76
CA VAL A 39 -13.08 30.50 -10.60
C VAL A 39 -11.71 31.00 -11.04
N PRO A 40 -11.11 32.02 -10.41
CA PRO A 40 -9.76 32.45 -10.72
C PRO A 40 -8.76 31.35 -10.28
N PRO A 41 -7.69 31.09 -11.06
CA PRO A 41 -6.68 30.10 -10.69
C PRO A 41 -5.92 30.55 -9.43
N PRO A 42 -5.43 29.62 -8.59
CA PRO A 42 -4.55 29.96 -7.47
C PRO A 42 -3.27 30.61 -8.00
N GLN A 43 -2.86 31.71 -7.37
CA GLN A 43 -1.61 32.41 -7.68
C GLN A 43 -0.41 31.54 -7.29
N PRO A 44 0.69 31.54 -8.09
CA PRO A 44 1.95 30.96 -7.65
C PRO A 44 2.49 31.74 -6.43
N PRO A 45 3.20 31.07 -5.51
CA PRO A 45 3.83 31.76 -4.39
C PRO A 45 4.78 32.82 -4.92
N ARG A 46 4.65 34.04 -4.37
CA ARG A 46 5.55 35.15 -4.62
C ARG A 46 6.87 34.87 -3.93
N ASP A 47 7.96 34.99 -4.68
CA ASP A 47 9.29 35.22 -4.16
C ASP A 47 9.28 36.55 -3.41
N ASP A 48 9.33 36.51 -2.08
CA ASP A 48 9.74 37.66 -1.28
C ASP A 48 11.22 37.49 -0.94
N ASP A 49 12.03 38.12 -1.79
CA ASP A 49 13.36 38.62 -1.47
C ASP A 49 13.27 39.46 -0.17
N THR A 50 13.75 38.89 0.93
CA THR A 50 14.25 39.71 2.03
C THR A 50 15.67 39.31 2.38
N ASP A 51 16.56 40.23 2.02
CA ASP A 51 17.93 40.38 2.46
C ASP A 51 18.21 39.86 3.88
N ARG A 52 19.03 38.81 3.97
CA ARG A 52 20.01 38.66 5.06
C ARG A 52 21.34 38.19 4.51
N ARG A 53 22.05 39.14 3.90
CA ARG A 53 23.49 39.09 3.75
C ARG A 53 24.14 39.57 5.05
N SER A 54 24.94 38.72 5.70
CA SER A 54 26.29 39.01 6.22
C SER A 54 26.69 38.03 7.32
N GLY A 55 27.85 37.38 7.17
CA GLY A 55 28.55 36.74 8.29
C GLY A 55 29.39 35.52 7.91
N GLN A 56 30.56 35.76 7.30
CA GLN A 56 31.66 34.79 7.18
C GLN A 56 32.06 34.20 8.54
N THR A 57 32.48 32.93 8.58
CA THR A 57 33.79 32.50 9.13
C THR A 57 34.10 31.05 8.75
N ALA A 58 35.40 30.76 8.69
CA ALA A 58 36.02 29.64 8.00
C ALA A 58 36.54 28.55 8.96
N GLY A 59 36.92 27.39 8.40
CA GLY A 59 37.72 26.31 9.02
C GLY A 59 37.01 24.95 8.86
N GLY A 60 37.56 23.87 8.31
CA GLY A 60 38.94 23.52 7.98
C GLY A 60 39.36 22.25 8.74
N GLY A 61 39.56 21.12 8.03
CA GLY A 61 40.24 19.88 8.48
C GLY A 61 39.39 18.92 9.33
N GLY A 62 39.48 17.59 9.24
CA GLY A 62 40.42 16.68 8.59
C GLY A 62 40.78 15.54 9.56
N GLY A 63 40.70 14.27 9.09
CA GLY A 63 41.14 13.04 9.81
C GLY A 63 40.16 12.57 10.88
N GLY A 64 39.66 11.33 10.88
CA GLY A 64 40.34 10.07 10.63
C GLY A 64 40.49 9.38 11.98
N ASP A 65 39.73 8.32 12.22
CA ASP A 65 40.08 7.35 13.27
C ASP A 65 39.57 5.96 12.89
N ASP A 66 40.53 5.06 12.81
CA ASP A 66 40.42 3.65 12.48
C ASP A 66 40.07 2.90 13.76
N GLY A 67 38.86 2.35 13.83
CA GLY A 67 38.32 1.75 15.04
C GLY A 67 37.63 0.41 14.80
N ASN A 68 38.45 -0.62 14.58
CA ASN A 68 38.11 -2.04 14.57
C ASN A 68 37.05 -2.43 15.63
N GLY A 69 35.82 -2.68 15.19
CA GLY A 69 34.73 -3.28 15.95
C GLY A 69 34.38 -4.67 15.41
N SER A 70 35.31 -5.61 15.49
CA SER A 70 35.04 -7.02 15.22
C SER A 70 34.25 -7.64 16.37
N ASP A 71 32.92 -7.70 16.26
CA ASP A 71 32.07 -8.58 17.07
C ASP A 71 30.92 -9.14 16.19
N ARG A 72 31.11 -10.29 15.56
CA ARG A 72 30.71 -11.63 16.06
C ARG A 72 29.21 -11.98 16.04
N THR A 73 28.43 -11.33 15.20
CA THR A 73 27.24 -11.95 14.58
C THR A 73 27.31 -11.65 13.10
N GLY A 74 27.32 -12.63 12.20
CA GLY A 74 27.32 -12.43 10.75
C GLY A 74 26.00 -11.86 10.21
N PHE A 75 25.45 -10.87 10.90
CA PHE A 75 24.27 -10.11 10.54
C PHE A 75 24.72 -8.66 10.58
N ASP A 76 24.75 -8.04 9.41
CA ASP A 76 24.89 -6.59 9.27
C ASP A 76 23.86 -5.92 10.18
N ASP A 77 24.23 -4.78 10.78
CA ASP A 77 23.25 -3.95 11.47
C ASP A 77 22.09 -3.68 10.49
N PRO A 78 20.84 -4.12 10.78
CA PRO A 78 19.73 -3.96 9.85
C PRO A 78 19.43 -2.48 9.57
N SER A 79 19.91 -1.56 10.42
CA SER A 79 19.83 -0.12 10.18
C SER A 79 20.76 0.40 9.07
N GLU A 80 21.72 -0.40 8.61
CA GLU A 80 22.75 -0.01 7.63
C GLU A 80 22.60 -0.60 6.24
N ARG A 81 21.59 -1.45 5.96
CA ARG A 81 21.38 -1.88 4.58
C ARG A 81 20.91 -0.71 3.72
N ASP A 82 21.87 -0.05 3.09
CA ASP A 82 21.59 1.01 2.15
C ASP A 82 20.70 0.48 1.01
N PHE A 83 19.84 1.37 0.52
CA PHE A 83 19.08 1.07 -0.69
C PHE A 83 20.05 0.89 -1.85
N PRO A 84 19.66 0.15 -2.91
CA PRO A 84 20.47 0.06 -4.10
C PRO A 84 20.76 1.45 -4.68
N ASP A 85 21.93 1.67 -5.27
CA ASP A 85 22.39 2.98 -5.78
C ASP A 85 21.44 3.68 -6.77
N TRP A 86 20.53 2.93 -7.39
CA TRP A 86 19.51 3.46 -8.30
C TRP A 86 18.27 4.03 -7.59
N VAL A 87 18.17 3.89 -6.28
CA VAL A 87 17.15 4.55 -5.45
C VAL A 87 17.64 5.96 -5.08
N PRO A 88 16.91 7.04 -5.42
CA PRO A 88 17.41 8.41 -5.33
C PRO A 88 17.27 9.05 -3.95
N PHE A 89 16.95 8.27 -2.92
CA PHE A 89 16.76 8.72 -1.55
C PHE A 89 17.34 7.68 -0.59
N ARG A 90 17.66 8.10 0.63
CA ARG A 90 18.11 7.20 1.69
C ARG A 90 16.91 6.68 2.47
N ARG A 91 17.10 5.60 3.23
CA ARG A 91 16.08 5.10 4.15
C ARG A 91 15.58 6.17 5.12
N ALA A 92 16.50 6.97 5.67
CA ALA A 92 16.17 8.07 6.58
C ALA A 92 15.39 9.22 5.92
N ASP A 93 15.36 9.29 4.58
CA ASP A 93 14.58 10.29 3.84
C ASP A 93 13.14 9.81 3.57
N VAL A 94 12.83 8.54 3.86
CA VAL A 94 11.48 8.01 3.71
C VAL A 94 10.57 8.64 4.76
N ARG A 95 9.47 9.23 4.30
CA ARG A 95 8.52 9.93 5.18
C ARG A 95 7.78 8.94 6.07
N GLU A 96 7.55 9.36 7.31
CA GLU A 96 6.61 8.70 8.22
C GLU A 96 5.18 8.76 7.65
N LEU A 97 4.42 7.71 7.94
CA LEU A 97 3.02 7.60 7.56
C LEU A 97 2.16 8.58 8.36
N GLY A 98 1.26 9.27 7.67
CA GLY A 98 0.21 10.08 8.28
C GLY A 98 -1.15 9.39 8.27
N GLY A 99 -2.13 10.01 8.94
CA GLY A 99 -3.52 9.52 8.96
C GLY A 99 -4.14 9.40 7.55
N ASN A 100 -3.79 10.31 6.63
CA ASN A 100 -4.26 10.22 5.25
C ASN A 100 -3.69 8.99 4.53
N ASP A 101 -2.42 8.66 4.77
CA ASP A 101 -1.79 7.46 4.20
C ASP A 101 -2.44 6.20 4.77
N TYR A 102 -2.73 6.19 6.08
CA TYR A 102 -3.47 5.10 6.72
C TYR A 102 -4.84 4.86 6.08
N GLU A 103 -5.65 5.91 5.92
CA GLU A 103 -6.99 5.77 5.33
C GLU A 103 -6.93 5.33 3.86
N HIS A 104 -5.94 5.83 3.11
CA HIS A 104 -5.66 5.40 1.75
C HIS A 104 -5.27 3.92 1.71
N PHE A 105 -4.32 3.53 2.56
CA PHE A 105 -3.77 2.18 2.64
C PHE A 105 -4.72 1.17 3.28
N LYS A 106 -5.86 1.62 3.82
CA LYS A 106 -6.95 0.74 4.27
C LYS A 106 -8.16 0.81 3.33
N GLY A 107 -8.08 1.62 2.27
CA GLY A 107 -9.16 1.84 1.31
C GLY A 107 -10.42 2.45 1.94
N THR A 108 -10.29 3.16 3.07
CA THR A 108 -11.40 3.77 3.81
C THR A 108 -11.71 5.19 3.36
N ASP A 109 -10.76 5.85 2.69
CA ASP A 109 -10.92 7.21 2.12
C ASP A 109 -11.82 7.26 0.86
N GLY A 110 -12.28 6.10 0.37
CA GLY A 110 -13.13 5.99 -0.81
C GLY A 110 -12.44 6.29 -2.15
N THR A 111 -11.15 6.64 -2.14
CA THR A 111 -10.39 6.92 -3.37
C THR A 111 -10.13 5.65 -4.18
N GLY A 112 -10.19 4.49 -3.53
CA GLY A 112 -9.78 3.21 -4.11
C GLY A 112 -8.30 3.21 -4.52
N GLY A 113 -7.53 4.26 -4.22
CA GLY A 113 -6.13 4.35 -4.58
C GLY A 113 -5.32 3.49 -3.62
N GLY A 114 -4.47 2.65 -4.17
CA GLY A 114 -3.65 1.69 -3.44
C GLY A 114 -4.20 0.27 -3.46
N GLY A 115 -5.47 0.05 -3.09
CA GLY A 115 -6.11 -1.29 -3.16
C GLY A 115 -5.67 -2.25 -2.05
N HIS A 116 -6.08 -1.97 -0.81
CA HIS A 116 -5.63 -2.72 0.38
C HIS A 116 -6.76 -3.11 1.34
N HIS A 117 -7.99 -2.98 0.85
CA HIS A 117 -9.14 -3.62 1.47
C HIS A 117 -9.60 -4.75 0.55
N HIS A 118 -9.39 -6.00 0.97
CA HIS A 118 -10.12 -7.14 0.42
C HIS A 118 -11.62 -6.80 0.43
N LYS A 119 -12.35 -7.11 -0.64
CA LYS A 119 -13.74 -6.66 -0.93
C LYS A 119 -13.89 -5.24 -1.51
N SER A 120 -12.81 -4.49 -1.74
CA SER A 120 -12.88 -3.44 -2.75
C SER A 120 -13.23 -4.06 -4.11
N ARG A 121 -13.76 -3.30 -5.07
CA ARG A 121 -14.00 -3.82 -6.43
C ARG A 121 -12.72 -3.95 -7.25
N ILE A 122 -11.57 -3.66 -6.65
CA ILE A 122 -10.26 -3.68 -7.30
C ILE A 122 -9.81 -5.15 -7.39
N PRO A 123 -9.50 -5.65 -8.60
CA PRO A 123 -8.92 -6.96 -8.78
C PRO A 123 -7.66 -7.13 -7.92
N ASP A 124 -7.47 -8.32 -7.37
CA ASP A 124 -6.23 -8.70 -6.69
C ASP A 124 -5.87 -7.87 -5.43
N ALA A 125 -6.72 -6.94 -4.98
CA ALA A 125 -6.52 -6.18 -3.74
C ALA A 125 -6.47 -7.13 -2.53
N SER A 126 -5.48 -6.90 -1.66
CA SER A 126 -5.26 -7.71 -0.45
C SER A 126 -5.69 -6.96 0.81
N LYS A 127 -5.72 -7.63 1.97
CA LYS A 127 -5.87 -7.00 3.29
C LYS A 127 -4.93 -7.65 4.28
N PHE A 128 -4.32 -6.83 5.11
CA PHE A 128 -3.55 -7.28 6.27
C PHE A 128 -4.39 -8.09 7.28
N PRO A 129 -3.74 -8.93 8.09
CA PRO A 129 -4.37 -9.53 9.26
C PRO A 129 -4.95 -8.46 10.19
N VAL A 130 -5.92 -8.83 11.03
CA VAL A 130 -6.54 -7.91 12.00
C VAL A 130 -5.56 -7.36 13.04
N SER A 131 -4.39 -7.99 13.19
CA SER A 131 -3.32 -7.48 14.05
C SER A 131 -2.61 -6.25 13.49
N VAL A 132 -2.85 -5.87 12.23
CA VAL A 132 -2.34 -4.63 11.61
C VAL A 132 -3.54 -3.75 11.27
N ASP A 133 -4.00 -2.99 12.27
CA ASP A 133 -5.25 -2.21 12.20
C ASP A 133 -5.11 -0.79 12.78
N THR A 134 -3.87 -0.33 12.96
CA THR A 134 -3.55 1.04 13.36
C THR A 134 -2.49 1.65 12.43
N LEU A 135 -2.31 2.97 12.51
CA LEU A 135 -1.27 3.70 11.79
C LEU A 135 0.12 3.23 12.25
N GLU A 136 0.28 3.05 13.56
CA GLU A 136 1.50 2.60 14.19
C GLU A 136 1.89 1.18 13.74
N ASP A 137 0.91 0.29 13.57
CA ASP A 137 1.16 -1.07 13.06
C ASP A 137 1.67 -1.02 11.60
N LEU A 138 1.05 -0.19 10.75
CA LEU A 138 1.49 -0.02 9.37
C LEU A 138 2.87 0.64 9.26
N GLN A 139 3.17 1.59 10.14
CA GLN A 139 4.49 2.19 10.24
C GLN A 139 5.54 1.13 10.62
N ALA A 140 5.25 0.30 11.63
CA ALA A 140 6.14 -0.77 12.03
C ALA A 140 6.38 -1.81 10.91
N VAL A 141 5.33 -2.12 10.12
CA VAL A 141 5.44 -2.98 8.94
C VAL A 141 6.33 -2.33 7.88
N GLN A 142 6.14 -1.03 7.59
CA GLN A 142 6.98 -0.29 6.65
C GLN A 142 8.45 -0.36 7.06
N ASP A 143 8.74 -0.01 8.31
CA ASP A 143 10.10 0.06 8.83
C ASP A 143 10.76 -1.33 8.80
N SER A 144 10.01 -2.38 9.13
CA SER A 144 10.47 -3.77 9.06
C SER A 144 10.88 -4.18 7.64
N VAL A 145 10.06 -3.86 6.64
CA VAL A 145 10.36 -4.14 5.23
C VAL A 145 11.58 -3.34 4.79
N LEU A 146 11.63 -2.04 5.06
CA LEU A 146 12.74 -1.19 4.59
C LEU A 146 14.07 -1.55 5.24
N ALA A 147 14.05 -2.05 6.49
CA ALA A 147 15.22 -2.59 7.16
C ALA A 147 15.73 -3.90 6.53
N ASN A 148 14.81 -4.81 6.15
CA ASN A 148 15.14 -6.21 5.84
C ASN A 148 14.60 -6.70 4.49
N TYR A 149 14.41 -5.82 3.51
CA TYR A 149 13.87 -6.20 2.21
C TYR A 149 14.74 -7.29 1.54
N SER A 150 14.10 -8.25 0.90
CA SER A 150 14.76 -9.31 0.12
C SER A 150 14.93 -8.90 -1.34
N MET A 151 13.99 -8.13 -1.88
CA MET A 151 14.04 -7.62 -3.24
C MET A 151 13.66 -6.15 -3.31
N ALA A 152 14.22 -5.45 -4.29
CA ALA A 152 13.78 -4.12 -4.67
C ALA A 152 13.67 -4.03 -6.19
N ARG A 153 12.72 -3.24 -6.70
CA ARG A 153 12.62 -2.90 -8.12
C ARG A 153 12.08 -1.49 -8.31
N PHE A 154 12.27 -0.93 -9.49
CA PHE A 154 11.50 0.22 -9.95
C PHE A 154 10.26 -0.25 -10.72
N ASP A 155 9.10 0.32 -10.39
CA ASP A 155 7.85 0.11 -11.08
C ASP A 155 7.55 1.31 -11.99
N ASP A 156 7.84 1.15 -13.28
CA ASP A 156 7.64 2.21 -14.29
C ASP A 156 6.18 2.66 -14.44
N GLU A 157 5.19 1.79 -14.20
CA GLU A 157 3.78 2.13 -14.39
C GLU A 157 3.31 3.14 -13.34
N TYR A 158 3.81 3.00 -12.12
CA TYR A 158 3.44 3.82 -10.97
C TYR A 158 4.54 4.80 -10.54
N GLU A 159 5.65 4.86 -11.29
CA GLU A 159 6.87 5.63 -10.99
C GLU A 159 7.33 5.45 -9.53
N SER A 160 7.33 4.21 -9.05
CA SER A 160 7.54 3.89 -7.62
C SER A 160 8.64 2.85 -7.42
N TYR A 161 9.44 3.03 -6.37
CA TYR A 161 10.44 2.09 -5.89
C TYR A 161 9.76 1.11 -4.94
N VAL A 162 9.72 -0.17 -5.31
CA VAL A 162 9.02 -1.21 -4.56
C VAL A 162 10.04 -2.08 -3.84
N PHE A 163 9.88 -2.19 -2.52
CA PHE A 163 10.68 -3.04 -1.63
C PHE A 163 9.81 -4.18 -1.12
N ARG A 164 10.30 -5.40 -1.24
CA ARG A 164 9.61 -6.61 -0.77
C ARG A 164 10.35 -7.20 0.42
N GLY A 165 9.65 -7.47 1.51
CA GLY A 165 10.22 -8.08 2.71
C GLY A 165 9.30 -9.12 3.33
N LEU A 166 9.90 -10.04 4.10
CA LEU A 166 9.17 -10.92 5.00
C LEU A 166 9.02 -10.20 6.35
N VAL A 167 7.79 -10.11 6.84
CA VAL A 167 7.44 -9.47 8.10
C VAL A 167 6.80 -10.49 9.03
N ASP A 168 7.23 -10.52 10.28
CA ASP A 168 6.55 -11.21 11.39
C ASP A 168 5.95 -10.14 12.31
N TYR A 169 4.62 -10.04 12.33
CA TYR A 169 3.93 -9.02 13.12
C TYR A 169 2.66 -9.58 13.76
N GLY A 170 2.53 -9.41 15.07
CA GLY A 170 1.36 -9.91 15.82
C GLY A 170 1.17 -11.43 15.71
N GLY A 171 2.25 -12.19 15.50
CA GLY A 171 2.21 -13.64 15.30
C GLY A 171 1.77 -14.09 13.90
N ASN A 172 1.68 -13.17 12.93
CA ASN A 172 1.40 -13.47 11.53
C ASN A 172 2.65 -13.22 10.70
N ARG A 173 3.04 -14.21 9.88
CA ARG A 173 4.11 -14.06 8.91
C ARG A 173 3.55 -13.75 7.53
N MET A 174 4.10 -12.72 6.89
CA MET A 174 3.59 -12.22 5.61
C MET A 174 4.70 -11.62 4.75
N VAL A 175 4.58 -11.80 3.44
CA VAL A 175 5.39 -11.06 2.48
C VAL A 175 4.67 -9.75 2.18
N VAL A 176 5.39 -8.64 2.29
CA VAL A 176 4.85 -7.29 2.16
C VAL A 176 5.63 -6.52 1.12
N ASP A 177 4.91 -5.80 0.27
CA ASP A 177 5.47 -4.81 -0.64
C ASP A 177 5.22 -3.40 -0.08
N VAL A 178 6.28 -2.59 -0.07
CA VAL A 178 6.26 -1.16 0.25
C VAL A 178 6.67 -0.42 -1.01
N ALA A 179 5.79 0.41 -1.55
CA ALA A 179 6.08 1.26 -2.70
C ALA A 179 6.27 2.71 -2.26
N ILE A 180 7.36 3.32 -2.69
CA ILE A 180 7.77 4.68 -2.33
C ILE A 180 8.04 5.45 -3.62
N ASP A 181 7.60 6.69 -3.72
CA ASP A 181 7.92 7.52 -4.88
C ASP A 181 9.35 8.07 -4.86
N ARG A 182 9.75 8.76 -5.95
CA ARG A 182 11.08 9.34 -6.09
C ARG A 182 11.48 10.38 -5.04
N TRP A 183 10.54 10.84 -4.21
CA TRP A 183 10.78 11.83 -3.16
C TRP A 183 10.77 11.20 -1.76
N GLY A 184 10.80 9.87 -1.65
CA GLY A 184 10.72 9.20 -0.36
C GLY A 184 9.33 9.21 0.26
N THR A 185 8.27 9.54 -0.51
CA THR A 185 6.90 9.52 0.03
C THR A 185 6.28 8.14 -0.18
N PRO A 186 5.76 7.50 0.89
CA PRO A 186 5.02 6.24 0.77
C PRO A 186 3.82 6.38 -0.17
N ARG A 187 3.69 5.44 -1.10
CA ARG A 187 2.58 5.38 -2.08
C ARG A 187 1.59 4.29 -1.74
N THR A 188 2.10 3.18 -1.21
CA THR A 188 1.29 2.04 -0.77
C THR A 188 2.13 1.08 0.06
N ILE A 189 1.49 0.37 0.99
CA ILE A 189 2.03 -0.76 1.73
C ILE A 189 1.01 -1.88 1.68
N TYR A 190 1.39 -3.09 1.26
CA TYR A 190 0.42 -4.18 1.12
C TYR A 190 0.98 -5.58 1.30
N PRO A 191 0.20 -6.49 1.91
CA PRO A 191 0.59 -7.87 2.00
C PRO A 191 0.36 -8.55 0.66
N VAL A 192 1.38 -9.22 0.15
CA VAL A 192 1.33 -10.04 -1.05
C VAL A 192 0.66 -11.38 -0.72
N ASN A 193 1.11 -12.02 0.36
CA ASN A 193 0.58 -13.25 0.93
C ASN A 193 0.98 -13.36 2.40
N GLY A 194 0.40 -14.31 3.14
CA GLY A 194 0.76 -14.56 4.52
C GLY A 194 -0.35 -15.13 5.38
N ASP A 195 -0.02 -15.39 6.63
CA ASP A 195 -0.97 -15.84 7.63
C ASP A 195 -2.12 -14.84 7.75
N ASN A 196 -3.36 -15.29 7.59
CA ASN A 196 -4.58 -14.46 7.67
C ASN A 196 -4.69 -13.31 6.65
N VAL A 197 -3.83 -13.28 5.62
CA VAL A 197 -3.96 -12.34 4.49
C VAL A 197 -5.10 -12.77 3.59
N ARG A 198 -5.98 -11.83 3.22
CA ARG A 198 -7.10 -12.08 2.28
C ARG A 198 -6.91 -11.31 0.99
N ARG A 199 -7.32 -11.88 -0.15
CA ARG A 199 -7.20 -11.23 -1.46
C ARG A 199 -8.49 -11.36 -2.28
N ASN A 200 -8.73 -10.38 -3.13
CA ASN A 200 -9.74 -10.48 -4.17
C ASN A 200 -9.27 -11.38 -5.33
N ASP A 201 -10.20 -12.01 -6.03
CA ASP A 201 -9.94 -12.64 -7.32
C ASP A 201 -9.68 -11.58 -8.42
N LYS A 202 -9.30 -12.04 -9.60
CA LYS A 202 -9.06 -11.20 -10.80
C LYS A 202 -10.30 -10.41 -11.27
N ARG A 203 -11.48 -10.65 -10.68
CA ARG A 203 -12.74 -9.96 -10.97
C ARG A 203 -13.18 -9.05 -9.81
N GLY A 204 -12.34 -8.89 -8.77
CA GLY A 204 -12.66 -8.08 -7.59
C GLY A 204 -13.62 -8.75 -6.60
N ARG A 205 -13.84 -10.07 -6.68
CA ARG A 205 -14.68 -10.84 -5.73
C ARG A 205 -13.81 -11.46 -4.64
N ASP A 206 -14.40 -11.92 -3.54
CA ASP A 206 -13.64 -12.61 -2.47
C ASP A 206 -12.93 -13.85 -3.04
N GLY A 207 -11.59 -13.80 -3.06
CA GLY A 207 -10.72 -14.87 -3.50
C GLY A 207 -10.28 -15.81 -2.38
N GLY A 208 -10.60 -15.48 -1.12
CA GLY A 208 -10.21 -16.25 0.06
C GLY A 208 -8.89 -15.82 0.69
N LEU A 209 -8.34 -16.70 1.54
CA LEU A 209 -7.03 -16.53 2.15
C LEU A 209 -5.92 -16.78 1.14
N VAL A 210 -4.82 -16.06 1.29
CA VAL A 210 -3.60 -16.26 0.50
C VAL A 210 -2.49 -16.69 1.45
N ASP A 211 -2.35 -18.01 1.59
CA ASP A 211 -1.38 -18.61 2.50
C ASP A 211 0.06 -18.16 2.18
N LEU A 212 0.91 -18.19 3.20
CA LEU A 212 2.31 -17.84 3.05
C LEU A 212 3.00 -18.78 2.05
N ASP A 213 3.51 -18.21 0.97
CA ASP A 213 4.38 -18.86 0.00
C ASP A 213 5.65 -18.03 -0.13
N LEU A 214 6.76 -18.58 0.35
CA LEU A 214 8.07 -17.91 0.35
C LEU A 214 8.67 -17.77 -1.05
N TRP A 215 8.12 -18.45 -2.07
CA TRP A 215 8.52 -18.20 -3.46
C TRP A 215 8.39 -16.71 -3.83
N PHE A 216 7.37 -16.03 -3.29
CA PHE A 216 7.16 -14.60 -3.52
C PHE A 216 8.26 -13.72 -2.93
N LEU A 217 9.02 -14.19 -1.94
CA LEU A 217 10.09 -13.39 -1.32
C LEU A 217 11.23 -13.10 -2.31
N ASP A 218 11.49 -14.05 -3.21
CA ASP A 218 12.60 -14.00 -4.17
C ASP A 218 12.13 -13.88 -5.63
N ASN A 219 10.82 -13.85 -5.86
CA ASN A 219 10.23 -13.76 -7.19
C ASN A 219 9.10 -12.75 -7.25
N TRP A 220 9.19 -11.84 -8.22
CA TRP A 220 8.07 -10.98 -8.57
C TRP A 220 6.99 -11.80 -9.30
N GLU A 221 5.71 -11.48 -9.04
CA GLU A 221 4.64 -11.98 -9.91
C GLU A 221 4.99 -11.60 -11.36
N PRO A 222 4.91 -12.53 -12.33
CA PRO A 222 5.13 -12.19 -13.72
C PRO A 222 4.15 -11.07 -14.08
N ARG A 223 4.68 -9.91 -14.51
CA ARG A 223 3.83 -8.88 -15.12
C ARG A 223 3.10 -9.56 -16.27
N LYS A 224 1.76 -9.58 -16.22
CA LYS A 224 0.98 -10.06 -17.37
C LYS A 224 1.28 -9.08 -18.50
N ALA A 225 1.94 -9.57 -19.54
CA ALA A 225 2.15 -8.85 -20.79
C ALA A 225 0.81 -8.53 -21.48
#